data_AF-A0A1F5WYL1-F1
#
_entry.id   AF-A0A1F5WYL1-F1
#
_cell.length_a   1.000
_cell.length_b   1.000
_cell.length_c   1.000
_cell.angle_alpha   90.00
_cell.angle_beta   90.00
_cell.angle_gamma   90.00
#
_symmetry.space_group_name_H-M   'P 1'
#
loop_
_entity.id
_entity.type
_entity.pdbx_description
1 polymer ?
#
loop_
_entity_poly.entity_id
_entity_poly.type
_entity_poly.pdbx_seq_one_letter_code
_entity_poly.pdbx_strand_id
1 'polypeptide(L)'
;MPKSDIKEFIDFFHDASTKTRGVSAIIVRGRDGRLVQRALKIFSRTQLEMMAVWFLANKTKLKPAIGTMLSKKLMEELELKLKHHSFWKELDEIYEKYYPRQMYLSELGIKKINDNDSTKRK
;
A
#
# COMPACT_ATOMS: atom_id res chain seq x y z
N MET A 1 4.82 -0.72 22.16
CA MET A 1 4.86 -0.89 20.70
C MET A 1 6.12 -1.65 20.35
N PRO A 2 6.00 -2.82 19.72
CA PRO A 2 7.17 -3.59 19.36
C PRO A 2 7.92 -2.88 18.23
N LYS A 3 9.26 -2.91 18.29
CA LYS A 3 10.13 -2.35 17.25
C LYS A 3 9.91 -3.01 15.86
N SER A 4 9.20 -4.15 15.82
CA SER A 4 8.81 -4.87 14.60
C SER A 4 7.97 -4.00 13.68
N ASP A 5 6.94 -3.33 14.21
CA ASP A 5 5.92 -2.68 13.37
C ASP A 5 6.50 -1.51 12.56
N ILE A 6 7.51 -0.82 13.13
CA ILE A 6 8.22 0.27 12.44
C ILE A 6 9.02 -0.29 11.26
N LYS A 7 9.74 -1.39 11.48
CA LYS A 7 10.55 -2.02 10.44
C LYS A 7 9.67 -2.59 9.34
N GLU A 8 8.63 -3.32 9.72
CA GLU A 8 7.68 -3.91 8.79
C GLU A 8 6.99 -2.86 7.94
N PHE A 9 6.59 -1.73 8.52
CA PHE A 9 6.02 -0.62 7.75
C PHE A 9 7.03 -0.01 6.77
N ILE A 10 8.29 0.20 7.19
CA ILE A 10 9.33 0.76 6.31
C ILE A 10 9.62 -0.20 5.14
N ASP A 11 9.73 -1.49 5.43
CA ASP A 11 9.94 -2.54 4.43
C ASP A 11 8.74 -2.57 3.46
N PHE A 12 7.51 -2.54 3.99
CA PHE A 12 6.30 -2.43 3.19
C PHE A 12 6.30 -1.19 2.31
N PHE A 13 6.65 -0.02 2.84
CA PHE A 13 6.65 1.24 2.09
C PHE A 13 7.64 1.19 0.91
N HIS A 14 8.80 0.58 1.12
CA HIS A 14 9.78 0.36 0.06
C HIS A 14 9.20 -0.50 -1.08
N ASP A 15 8.58 -1.63 -0.72
CA ASP A 15 7.98 -2.56 -1.67
C ASP A 15 6.79 -1.92 -2.38
N ALA A 16 5.95 -1.19 -1.64
CA ALA A 16 4.81 -0.45 -2.18
C ALA A 16 5.24 0.59 -3.19
N SER A 17 6.32 1.34 -2.93
CA SER A 17 6.85 2.33 -3.87
C SER A 17 7.28 1.67 -5.17
N THR A 18 7.98 0.54 -5.08
CA THR A 18 8.41 -0.23 -6.24
C THR A 18 7.21 -0.77 -7.01
N LYS A 19 6.21 -1.32 -6.30
CA LYS A 19 5.01 -1.93 -6.90
C LYS A 19 4.08 -0.92 -7.57
N THR A 20 3.90 0.25 -6.97
CA THR A 20 2.94 1.27 -7.42
C THR A 20 3.53 2.22 -8.46
N ARG A 21 4.80 2.62 -8.31
CA ARG A 21 5.45 3.65 -9.14
C ARG A 21 6.62 3.14 -9.96
N GLY A 22 7.09 1.90 -9.73
CA GLY A 22 8.29 1.38 -10.38
C GLY A 22 9.59 2.05 -9.90
N VAL A 23 9.58 2.74 -8.76
CA VAL A 23 10.75 3.45 -8.22
C VAL A 23 10.99 3.09 -6.75
N SER A 24 12.26 3.05 -6.36
CA SER A 24 12.64 2.81 -4.97
C SER A 24 12.23 3.97 -4.06
N ALA A 25 11.76 3.65 -2.86
CA ALA A 25 11.44 4.64 -1.85
C ALA A 25 12.71 5.34 -1.33
N ILE A 26 12.60 6.62 -1.01
CA ILE A 26 13.67 7.36 -0.32
C ILE A 26 13.45 7.21 1.18
N ILE A 27 14.34 6.45 1.83
CA ILE A 27 14.28 6.15 3.27
C ILE A 27 15.47 6.76 3.99
N VAL A 28 15.20 7.63 4.97
CA VAL A 28 16.19 8.26 5.83
C VAL A 28 16.22 7.53 7.17
N ARG A 29 17.26 6.70 7.37
CA ARG A 29 17.45 5.93 8.60
C ARG A 29 17.39 6.82 9.85
N GLY A 30 16.71 6.32 10.89
CA GLY A 30 16.52 7.03 12.17
C GLY A 30 15.52 8.18 12.15
N ARG A 31 15.48 9.01 11.10
CA ARG A 31 14.45 10.07 10.97
C ARG A 31 13.09 9.46 10.66
N ASP A 32 13.01 8.63 9.63
CA ASP A 32 11.74 8.04 9.21
C ASP A 32 11.22 7.06 10.26
N GLY A 33 12.11 6.31 10.91
CA GLY A 33 11.72 5.45 12.04
C GLY A 33 11.03 6.22 13.17
N ARG A 34 11.48 7.44 13.49
CA ARG A 34 10.82 8.30 14.49
C ARG A 34 9.47 8.83 14.00
N LEU A 35 9.33 9.13 12.72
CA LEU A 35 8.06 9.57 12.14
C LEU A 35 7.03 8.45 12.13
N VAL A 36 7.43 7.25 11.70
CA VAL A 36 6.59 6.05 11.71
C VAL A 36 6.20 5.70 13.14
N GLN A 37 7.13 5.75 14.10
CA GLN A 37 6.82 5.53 15.51
C GLN A 37 5.74 6.50 16.03
N ARG A 38 5.77 7.77 15.61
CA ARG A 38 4.74 8.75 15.99
C ARG A 38 3.41 8.45 15.33
N ALA A 39 3.43 8.11 14.05
CA ALA A 39 2.22 7.78 13.28
C ALA A 39 1.52 6.53 13.84
N LEU A 40 2.30 5.51 14.24
CA LEU A 40 1.78 4.27 14.84
C LEU A 40 1.05 4.50 16.18
N LYS A 41 1.29 5.62 16.88
CA LYS A 41 0.53 5.99 18.09
C LYS A 41 -0.89 6.41 17.80
N ILE A 42 -1.18 6.78 16.55
CA ILE A 42 -2.47 7.34 16.11
C ILE A 42 -3.19 6.32 15.22
N PHE A 43 -2.45 5.65 14.35
CA PHE A 43 -2.96 4.73 13.34
C PHE A 43 -2.41 3.32 13.55
N SER A 44 -3.19 2.29 13.20
CA SER A 44 -2.68 0.92 13.12
C SER A 44 -1.68 0.78 11.96
N ARG A 45 -0.84 -0.27 12.00
CA ARG A 45 0.11 -0.56 10.92
C ARG A 45 -0.60 -0.67 9.57
N THR A 46 -1.69 -1.44 9.51
CA THR A 46 -2.50 -1.62 8.31
C THR A 46 -3.09 -0.30 7.79
N GLN A 47 -3.56 0.58 8.68
CA GLN A 47 -4.04 1.90 8.26
C GLN A 47 -2.92 2.72 7.61
N LEU A 48 -1.71 2.70 8.18
CA LEU A 48 -0.55 3.37 7.59
C LEU A 48 -0.16 2.75 6.24
N GLU A 49 -0.21 1.42 6.12
CA GLU A 49 0.05 0.71 4.85
C GLU A 49 -0.94 1.16 3.76
N MET A 50 -2.25 1.21 4.06
CA MET A 50 -3.26 1.69 3.12
C MET A 50 -3.02 3.16 2.72
N MET A 51 -2.71 4.02 3.68
CA MET A 51 -2.38 5.43 3.42
C MET A 51 -1.11 5.57 2.57
N ALA A 52 -0.13 4.69 2.76
CA ALA A 52 1.09 4.66 1.95
C ALA A 52 0.78 4.29 0.50
N VAL A 53 -0.03 3.25 0.26
CA VAL A 53 -0.43 2.87 -1.10
C VAL A 53 -1.20 4.02 -1.76
N TRP A 54 -2.13 4.66 -1.05
CA TRP A 54 -2.86 5.82 -1.55
C TRP A 54 -1.94 7.00 -1.90
N PHE A 55 -1.00 7.35 -1.01
CA PHE A 55 -0.02 8.40 -1.26
C PHE A 55 0.81 8.09 -2.51
N LEU A 56 1.27 6.85 -2.63
CA LEU A 56 2.07 6.42 -3.76
C LEU A 56 1.25 6.43 -5.05
N ALA A 57 0.01 5.98 -5.04
CA ALA A 57 -0.86 5.97 -6.22
C ALA A 57 -1.29 7.39 -6.66
N ASN A 58 -1.70 8.25 -5.73
CA ASN A 58 -2.37 9.51 -6.05
C ASN A 58 -1.46 10.75 -6.03
N LYS A 59 -0.36 10.73 -5.28
CA LYS A 59 0.54 11.88 -5.15
C LYS A 59 1.83 11.67 -5.97
N THR A 60 1.70 11.24 -7.22
CA THR A 60 2.82 10.86 -8.11
C THR A 60 3.87 11.96 -8.30
N LYS A 61 3.46 13.24 -8.21
CA LYS A 61 4.35 14.41 -8.29
C LYS A 61 5.23 14.61 -7.04
N LEU A 62 4.85 14.02 -5.91
CA LEU A 62 5.61 14.11 -4.65
C LEU A 62 6.66 13.00 -4.59
N LYS A 63 7.78 13.27 -3.91
CA LYS A 63 8.84 12.27 -3.72
C LYS A 63 8.29 11.05 -2.96
N PRO A 64 8.63 9.81 -3.36
CA PRO A 64 8.20 8.59 -2.66
C PRO A 64 9.03 8.40 -1.38
N ALA A 65 8.82 9.29 -0.41
CA ALA A 65 9.55 9.33 0.85
C ALA A 65 8.58 9.31 2.03
N ILE A 66 8.91 8.55 3.08
CA ILE A 66 8.08 8.45 4.30
C ILE A 66 7.88 9.83 4.93
N GLY A 67 8.94 10.64 5.01
CA GLY A 67 8.84 12.01 5.52
C GLY A 67 7.94 12.93 4.68
N THR A 68 7.78 12.67 3.38
CA THR A 68 6.85 13.42 2.52
C THR A 68 5.41 12.99 2.75
N MET A 69 5.17 11.67 2.88
CA MET A 69 3.87 11.13 3.23
C MET A 69 3.41 11.62 4.62
N LEU A 70 4.31 11.61 5.59
CA LEU A 70 4.03 12.05 6.97
C LEU A 70 4.30 13.56 7.18
N SER A 71 4.34 14.34 6.09
CA SER A 71 4.48 15.79 6.21
C SER A 71 3.21 16.39 6.82
N LYS A 72 3.36 17.43 7.65
CA LYS A 72 2.25 18.08 8.35
C LYS A 72 1.08 18.41 7.41
N LYS A 73 1.37 19.02 6.25
CA LYS A 73 0.37 19.41 5.26
C LYS A 73 -0.41 18.20 4.70
N LEU A 74 0.27 17.09 4.43
CA LEU A 74 -0.40 15.91 3.91
C LEU A 74 -1.18 15.18 5.01
N MET A 75 -0.67 15.17 6.23
CA MET A 75 -1.38 14.63 7.39
C MET A 75 -2.66 15.41 7.68
N GLU A 76 -2.63 16.75 7.61
CA GLU A 76 -3.84 17.58 7.73
C GLU A 76 -4.86 17.27 6.61
N GLU A 77 -4.41 17.09 5.37
CA GLU A 77 -5.27 16.67 4.25
C GLU A 77 -5.88 15.29 4.52
N LEU A 78 -5.07 14.33 4.98
CA LEU A 78 -5.49 12.97 5.27
C LEU A 78 -6.47 12.94 6.44
N GLU A 79 -6.20 13.66 7.53
CA GLU A 79 -7.10 13.74 8.70
C GLU A 79 -8.46 14.31 8.33
N LEU A 80 -8.52 15.33 7.48
CA LEU A 80 -9.79 15.87 6.96
C LEU A 80 -10.53 14.82 6.15
N LYS A 81 -9.83 14.10 5.27
CA LYS A 81 -10.42 13.07 4.42
C LYS A 81 -10.87 11.84 5.21
N LEU A 82 -10.11 11.42 6.23
CA LEU A 82 -10.42 10.27 7.08
C LEU A 82 -11.69 10.46 7.93
N LYS A 83 -12.16 11.70 8.11
CA LYS A 83 -13.47 11.98 8.72
C LYS A 83 -14.64 11.55 7.82
N HIS A 84 -14.41 11.33 6.53
CA HIS A 84 -15.42 10.92 5.57
C HIS A 84 -15.33 9.41 5.29
N HIS A 85 -16.43 8.69 5.50
CA HIS A 85 -16.50 7.25 5.26
C HIS A 85 -16.17 6.87 3.80
N SER A 86 -16.49 7.75 2.84
CA SER A 86 -16.16 7.57 1.42
C SER A 86 -14.66 7.45 1.18
N PHE A 87 -13.83 8.13 1.97
CA PHE A 87 -12.38 8.08 1.81
C PHE A 87 -11.81 6.73 2.24
N TRP A 88 -12.36 6.11 3.29
CA TRP A 88 -11.96 4.76 3.68
C TRP A 88 -12.24 3.73 2.58
N LYS A 89 -13.35 3.90 1.85
CA LYS A 89 -13.67 3.07 0.68
C LYS A 89 -12.67 3.29 -0.45
N GLU A 90 -12.30 4.53 -0.74
CA GLU A 90 -11.28 4.86 -1.74
C GLU A 90 -9.91 4.24 -1.38
N LEU A 91 -9.53 4.28 -0.10
CA LEU A 91 -8.32 3.63 0.39
C LEU A 91 -8.37 2.12 0.15
N ASP A 92 -9.49 1.48 0.46
CA ASP A 92 -9.66 0.04 0.28
C ASP A 92 -9.61 -0.36 -1.19
N GLU A 93 -10.33 0.35 -2.07
CA GLU A 93 -10.32 0.12 -3.52
C GLU A 93 -8.91 0.27 -4.13
N ILE A 94 -8.17 1.30 -3.71
CA ILE A 94 -6.79 1.51 -4.16
C ILE A 94 -5.87 0.44 -3.59
N TYR A 95 -6.05 0.07 -2.32
CA TYR A 95 -5.25 -0.97 -1.69
C TYR A 95 -5.46 -2.31 -2.38
N GLU A 96 -6.70 -2.72 -2.63
CA GLU A 96 -7.05 -3.95 -3.36
C GLU A 96 -6.53 -3.95 -4.79
N LYS A 97 -6.45 -2.80 -5.47
CA LYS A 97 -5.87 -2.71 -6.81
C LYS A 97 -4.40 -3.15 -6.84
N TYR A 98 -3.62 -2.76 -5.82
CA TYR A 98 -2.18 -3.07 -5.77
C TYR A 98 -1.88 -4.30 -4.94
N TYR A 99 -2.70 -4.62 -3.96
CA TYR A 99 -2.59 -5.77 -3.08
C TYR A 99 -3.93 -6.50 -3.10
N PRO A 100 -4.32 -7.07 -4.25
CA PRO A 100 -5.55 -7.85 -4.32
C PRO A 100 -5.41 -8.93 -3.26
N ARG A 101 -6.38 -9.00 -2.34
CA ARG A 101 -6.54 -10.17 -1.48
C ARG A 101 -6.48 -11.33 -2.46
N GLN A 102 -5.44 -12.17 -2.34
CA GLN A 102 -5.35 -13.38 -3.12
C GLN A 102 -6.59 -14.17 -2.75
N MET A 103 -7.65 -13.99 -3.53
CA MET A 103 -8.77 -14.87 -3.53
C MET A 103 -8.12 -16.21 -3.85
N TYR A 104 -8.26 -17.12 -2.89
CA TYR A 104 -7.74 -18.48 -2.83
C TYR A 104 -8.17 -19.35 -4.04
N LEU A 105 -8.00 -18.89 -5.27
CA LEU A 105 -8.32 -19.63 -6.48
C LEU A 105 -7.24 -20.68 -6.79
N SER A 106 -6.05 -20.55 -6.19
CA SER A 106 -5.05 -21.63 -6.17
C SER A 106 -5.33 -22.70 -5.10
N GLU A 107 -6.11 -22.40 -4.06
CA GLU A 107 -6.54 -23.41 -3.06
C GLU A 107 -7.92 -24.02 -3.36
N LEU A 108 -8.75 -23.37 -4.21
CA LEU A 108 -10.04 -23.90 -4.65
C LEU A 108 -9.97 -24.76 -5.93
N GLY A 109 -8.79 -25.12 -6.41
CA GLY A 109 -8.61 -26.21 -7.39
C GLY A 109 -9.29 -26.01 -8.75
N ILE A 110 -9.66 -24.80 -9.16
CA ILE A 110 -10.22 -24.56 -10.49
C ILE A 110 -9.06 -24.52 -11.49
N LYS A 111 -8.70 -25.70 -12.02
CA LYS A 111 -7.95 -25.84 -13.27
C LYS A 111 -8.60 -24.92 -14.31
N LYS A 112 -7.83 -24.00 -14.89
CA LYS A 112 -8.14 -23.48 -16.22
C LYS A 112 -8.25 -24.68 -17.15
N ILE A 113 -9.46 -25.06 -17.51
CA ILE A 113 -9.71 -25.84 -18.70
C ILE A 113 -9.36 -24.88 -19.85
N ASN A 114 -8.15 -25.04 -20.40
CA ASN A 114 -7.83 -24.47 -21.69
C ASN A 114 -8.66 -25.26 -22.72
N ASP A 115 -9.85 -24.76 -23.04
CA ASP A 115 -10.47 -25.05 -24.33
C ASP A 115 -9.66 -24.33 -25.40
N ASN A 116 -8.83 -25.09 -26.11
CA ASN A 116 -8.51 -24.91 -27.52
C ASN A 116 -7.53 -26.01 -27.95
N ASP A 117 -8.06 -27.16 -28.34
CA ASP A 117 -7.63 -27.75 -29.61
C ASP A 117 -8.80 -28.50 -30.23
N SER A 118 -9.65 -27.73 -30.92
CA SER A 118 -10.51 -28.30 -31.93
C SER A 118 -9.73 -28.33 -33.24
N THR A 119 -9.69 -29.52 -33.85
CA THR A 119 -9.86 -29.74 -35.29
C THR A 119 -8.61 -30.18 -36.10
N LYS A 120 -8.75 -31.40 -36.67
CA LYS A 120 -8.19 -31.95 -37.92
C LYS A 120 -6.75 -32.49 -37.93
N ARG A 121 -6.67 -33.81 -38.18
CA ARG A 121 -6.15 -34.46 -39.43
C ARG A 121 -6.56 -35.95 -39.35
N LYS A 122 -7.56 -36.36 -40.14
CA LYS A 122 -7.45 -37.08 -41.43
C LYS A 122 -6.89 -38.49 -41.27
#